data_AF-A0AB35HAW6-F1
#
_entry.id   AF-A0AB35HAW6-F1
#
_cell.length_a   1.000
_cell.length_b   1.000
_cell.length_c   1.000
_cell.angle_alpha   90.00
_cell.angle_beta   90.00
_cell.angle_gamma   90.00
#
_symmetry.space_group_name_H-M   'P 1'
#
loop_
_entity.id
_entity.type
_entity.pdbx_description
1 polymer ?
#
loop_
_entity_poly.entity_id
_entity_poly.type
_entity_poly.pdbx_seq_one_letter_code
_entity_poly.pdbx_strand_id
1 'polypeptide(L)'
;MEAMLNDAISTINGYLWSYFIIFILIGAGLFFTMTTNFVQIRMIKEMIRLVINGAGSSTEKNHVSSFQAFCVSTASRVGVGNIAGIAIAVVLGGPGAIFWMWVIALIGAATGFIESTLAQIYKEPVAKGGFYGGPAYYIRYGLNNKALSILFAILISITYGWIYNSVQANTLAASLQVFNFDVSYTGAVVAILLGLIIFGGIHRVAKASEIIVPIMAVLYIATALFVVIMNITQFPHVIYTIISSAFEPVAAGGGLLGATVMNGIKRGLFSNEAGEGSVPNAAATAAVNHPVEQGLVQAFGVFLDTFIICTASAFIVLMVGDYSTTGLTGVALVQHNLEQQLGSWAPTAVAIFIVMFSFSSLIGNYYYGEINISHLTEKKFYLHLFRIGVIIMTFVGSIASLDLVWNLADLFMAFLVLTNISSIVRMGRTAGLALDDYIKQRKAGIETPVFNRSVLNHTYGIVWWGDGQTTDSSVPPTPVEDTMEK
;
A
#
# COMPACT_ATOMS: atom_id res chain seq x y z
N MET A 1 15.94 -27.32 -4.10
CA MET A 1 15.93 -26.16 -5.00
C MET A 1 15.33 -24.94 -4.30
N GLU A 2 14.14 -25.06 -3.71
CA GLU A 2 13.50 -23.99 -2.93
C GLU A 2 14.36 -23.48 -1.77
N ALA A 3 14.88 -24.37 -0.91
CA ALA A 3 15.74 -23.98 0.21
C ALA A 3 16.97 -23.16 -0.24
N MET A 4 17.66 -23.61 -1.29
CA MET A 4 18.83 -22.87 -1.84
C MET A 4 18.45 -21.50 -2.39
N LEU A 5 17.28 -21.38 -3.03
CA LEU A 5 16.77 -20.09 -3.51
C LEU A 5 16.45 -19.17 -2.33
N ASN A 6 15.77 -19.70 -1.31
CA ASN A 6 15.43 -18.96 -0.10
C ASN A 6 16.67 -18.44 0.64
N ASP A 7 17.71 -19.28 0.78
CA ASP A 7 18.97 -18.90 1.43
C ASP A 7 19.70 -17.79 0.67
N ALA A 8 19.70 -17.87 -0.67
CA ALA A 8 20.30 -16.83 -1.52
C ALA A 8 19.55 -15.49 -1.39
N ILE A 9 18.21 -15.52 -1.43
CA ILE A 9 17.38 -14.31 -1.26
C ILE A 9 17.55 -13.73 0.14
N SER A 10 17.51 -14.57 1.17
CA SER A 10 17.69 -14.16 2.57
C SER A 10 19.04 -13.47 2.79
N THR A 11 20.11 -13.98 2.17
CA THR A 11 21.43 -13.35 2.21
C THR A 11 21.43 -11.95 1.61
N ILE A 12 20.81 -11.76 0.44
CA ILE A 12 20.69 -10.45 -0.22
C ILE A 12 19.83 -9.50 0.62
N ASN A 13 18.71 -9.98 1.14
CA ASN A 13 17.85 -9.22 2.04
C ASN A 13 18.58 -8.79 3.30
N GLY A 14 19.47 -9.63 3.82
CA GLY A 14 20.42 -9.30 4.87
C GLY A 14 21.13 -7.99 4.54
N TYR A 15 21.82 -7.91 3.40
CA TYR A 15 22.57 -6.70 3.01
C TYR A 15 21.67 -5.48 2.74
N LEU A 16 20.59 -5.65 1.97
CA LEU A 16 19.71 -4.53 1.58
C LEU A 16 19.04 -3.90 2.81
N TRP A 17 18.51 -4.76 3.69
CA TRP A 17 17.72 -4.32 4.82
C TRP A 17 18.53 -4.16 6.11
N SER A 18 19.82 -4.48 6.13
CA SER A 18 20.68 -4.29 7.31
C SER A 18 20.62 -2.85 7.82
N TYR A 19 20.81 -1.87 6.93
CA TYR A 19 20.80 -0.44 7.29
C TYR A 19 20.41 0.46 6.13
N PHE A 20 20.75 0.07 4.89
CA PHE A 20 20.69 0.95 3.72
C PHE A 20 19.28 1.42 3.37
N ILE A 21 18.34 0.49 3.14
CA ILE A 21 16.95 0.81 2.79
C ILE A 21 16.27 1.61 3.90
N ILE A 22 16.50 1.21 5.14
CA ILE A 22 15.93 1.86 6.33
C ILE A 22 16.37 3.32 6.42
N PHE A 23 17.67 3.58 6.27
CA PHE A 23 18.21 4.92 6.35
C PHE A 23 17.65 5.83 5.24
N ILE A 24 17.54 5.32 4.02
CA ILE A 24 16.99 6.07 2.88
C ILE A 24 15.52 6.40 3.10
N LEU A 25 14.71 5.46 3.58
CA LEU A 25 13.28 5.67 3.81
C LEU A 25 13.01 6.63 4.96
N ILE A 26 13.66 6.42 6.11
CA ILE A 26 13.54 7.33 7.26
C ILE A 26 14.06 8.72 6.86
N GLY A 27 15.21 8.78 6.20
CA GLY A 27 15.81 10.03 5.74
C GLY A 27 14.88 10.80 4.80
N ALA A 28 14.30 10.13 3.80
CA ALA A 28 13.35 10.74 2.88
C ALA A 28 12.06 11.19 3.58
N GLY A 29 11.49 10.36 4.46
CA GLY A 29 10.27 10.72 5.18
C GLY A 29 10.48 11.88 6.16
N LEU A 30 11.62 11.92 6.87
CA LEU A 30 12.00 13.07 7.70
C LEU A 30 12.24 14.32 6.86
N PHE A 31 12.94 14.20 5.73
CA PHE A 31 13.16 15.30 4.79
C PHE A 31 11.83 15.89 4.29
N PHE A 32 10.88 15.05 3.86
CA PHE A 32 9.56 15.51 3.44
C PHE A 32 8.70 16.02 4.58
N THR A 33 8.77 15.41 5.75
CA THR A 33 8.09 15.92 6.96
C THR A 33 8.53 17.34 7.26
N MET A 34 9.83 17.62 7.25
CA MET A 34 10.36 18.95 7.52
C MET A 34 10.04 19.95 6.40
N THR A 35 10.28 19.58 5.13
CA THR A 35 10.08 20.49 3.99
C THR A 35 8.61 20.82 3.71
N THR A 36 7.67 19.95 4.09
CA THR A 36 6.23 20.21 3.95
C THR A 36 5.60 20.83 5.21
N ASN A 37 6.42 21.18 6.22
CA ASN A 37 5.98 21.67 7.51
C ASN A 37 4.95 20.72 8.17
N PHE A 38 5.36 19.47 8.35
CA PHE A 38 4.62 18.39 8.99
C PHE A 38 3.23 18.19 8.40
N VAL A 39 3.13 18.07 7.06
CA VAL A 39 1.85 17.97 6.34
C VAL A 39 0.94 16.88 6.89
N GLN A 40 1.50 15.73 7.28
CA GLN A 40 0.76 14.59 7.79
C GLN A 40 0.09 14.84 9.15
N ILE A 41 0.63 15.78 9.94
CA ILE A 41 0.05 16.21 11.22
C ILE A 41 -0.86 17.42 10.99
N ARG A 42 -0.33 18.46 10.33
CA ARG A 42 -0.99 19.75 10.12
C ARG A 42 -2.28 19.64 9.30
N MET A 43 -2.34 18.69 8.37
CA MET A 43 -3.47 18.53 7.44
C MET A 43 -4.34 17.29 7.73
N ILE A 44 -4.18 16.61 8.87
CA ILE A 44 -4.96 15.41 9.18
C ILE A 44 -6.49 15.63 9.15
N LYS A 45 -6.96 16.81 9.59
CA LYS A 45 -8.38 17.17 9.51
C LYS A 45 -8.85 17.28 8.06
N GLU A 46 -8.00 17.81 7.20
CA GLU A 46 -8.29 17.95 5.77
C GLU A 46 -8.29 16.60 5.07
N MET A 47 -7.34 15.73 5.41
CA MET A 47 -7.28 14.35 4.94
C MET A 47 -8.60 13.60 5.23
N ILE A 48 -9.09 13.67 6.47
CA ILE A 48 -10.36 13.05 6.87
C ILE A 48 -11.54 13.66 6.10
N ARG A 49 -11.59 15.00 5.99
CA ARG A 49 -12.65 15.71 5.26
C ARG A 49 -12.72 15.24 3.81
N LEU A 50 -11.58 15.13 3.12
CA LEU A 50 -11.53 14.71 1.72
C LEU A 50 -11.98 13.26 1.53
N VAL A 51 -11.58 12.35 2.43
CA VAL A 51 -12.03 10.94 2.37
C VAL A 51 -13.54 10.83 2.57
N ILE A 52 -14.09 11.53 3.58
CA ILE A 52 -15.52 11.53 3.88
C ILE A 52 -16.33 12.15 2.72
N ASN A 53 -15.91 13.31 2.23
CA ASN A 53 -16.61 14.01 1.15
C ASN A 53 -16.47 13.29 -0.20
N GLY A 54 -15.39 12.53 -0.40
CA GLY A 54 -15.20 11.71 -1.59
C GLY A 54 -16.10 10.48 -1.60
N ALA A 55 -16.55 9.99 -0.44
CA ALA A 55 -17.44 8.83 -0.35
C ALA A 55 -18.81 9.13 -0.99
N GLY A 56 -19.24 8.29 -1.94
CA GLY A 56 -20.49 8.50 -2.67
C GLY A 56 -20.42 9.54 -3.81
N SER A 57 -19.25 10.14 -4.05
CA SER A 57 -19.05 11.00 -5.22
C SER A 57 -19.12 10.19 -6.51
N SER A 58 -19.91 10.68 -7.47
CA SER A 58 -20.01 10.10 -8.81
C SER A 58 -19.12 10.85 -9.77
N THR A 59 -18.40 10.13 -10.62
CA THR A 59 -17.61 10.71 -11.71
C THR A 59 -18.25 10.40 -13.05
N GLU A 60 -17.74 11.03 -14.11
CA GLU A 60 -18.06 10.64 -15.48
C GLU A 60 -17.84 9.14 -15.74
N LYS A 61 -18.49 8.64 -16.80
CA LYS A 61 -18.38 7.26 -17.23
C LYS A 61 -16.91 6.92 -17.52
N ASN A 62 -16.43 5.81 -16.95
CA ASN A 62 -15.04 5.32 -17.00
C ASN A 62 -14.00 6.11 -16.19
N HIS A 63 -14.38 7.15 -15.44
CA HIS A 63 -13.48 7.79 -14.48
C HIS A 63 -13.52 7.06 -13.13
N VAL A 64 -12.43 7.16 -12.38
CA VAL A 64 -12.34 6.62 -11.02
C VAL A 64 -12.46 7.79 -10.04
N SER A 65 -13.36 7.68 -9.07
CA SER A 65 -13.49 8.71 -8.02
C SER A 65 -12.31 8.70 -7.05
N SER A 66 -12.11 9.79 -6.32
CA SER A 66 -11.07 9.86 -5.28
C SER A 66 -11.23 8.74 -4.24
N PHE A 67 -12.47 8.47 -3.82
CA PHE A 67 -12.78 7.40 -2.86
C PHE A 67 -12.58 6.00 -3.46
N GLN A 68 -12.94 5.77 -4.72
CA GLN A 68 -12.65 4.51 -5.39
C GLN A 68 -11.14 4.25 -5.48
N ALA A 69 -10.35 5.27 -5.85
CA ALA A 69 -8.90 5.17 -5.87
C ALA A 69 -8.33 4.92 -4.45
N PHE A 70 -8.89 5.57 -3.43
CA PHE A 70 -8.57 5.28 -2.03
C PHE A 70 -8.88 3.84 -1.66
N CYS A 71 -10.05 3.30 -2.02
CA CYS A 71 -10.42 1.91 -1.77
C CYS A 71 -9.53 0.93 -2.54
N VAL A 72 -9.16 1.18 -3.80
CA VAL A 72 -8.22 0.34 -4.54
C VAL A 72 -6.87 0.30 -3.84
N SER A 73 -6.36 1.46 -3.43
CA SER A 73 -5.09 1.53 -2.70
C SER A 73 -5.15 0.94 -1.31
N THR A 74 -6.32 1.04 -0.67
CA THR A 74 -6.57 0.44 0.64
C THR A 74 -6.67 -1.08 0.50
N ALA A 75 -7.27 -1.61 -0.57
CA ALA A 75 -7.30 -3.04 -0.83
C ALA A 75 -5.88 -3.63 -1.00
N SER A 76 -4.96 -2.92 -1.68
CA SER A 76 -3.59 -3.43 -1.83
C SER A 76 -2.83 -3.45 -0.51
N ARG A 77 -2.89 -2.34 0.26
CA ARG A 77 -2.15 -2.18 1.52
C ARG A 77 -2.78 -3.00 2.65
N VAL A 78 -4.12 -2.95 2.77
CA VAL A 78 -4.92 -3.63 3.78
C VAL A 78 -5.20 -5.06 3.32
N GLY A 79 -4.25 -5.93 3.61
CA GLY A 79 -4.30 -7.33 3.24
C GLY A 79 -3.64 -8.23 4.28
N VAL A 80 -3.02 -9.29 3.78
CA VAL A 80 -2.28 -10.26 4.59
C VAL A 80 -1.13 -9.62 5.38
N GLY A 81 -0.52 -8.55 4.85
CA GLY A 81 0.48 -7.71 5.53
C GLY A 81 0.06 -7.29 6.93
N ASN A 82 -1.17 -6.78 7.05
CA ASN A 82 -1.70 -6.24 8.30
C ASN A 82 -2.11 -7.32 9.28
N ILE A 83 -2.29 -8.57 8.85
CA ILE A 83 -2.71 -9.67 9.73
C ILE A 83 -1.50 -10.55 10.03
N ALA A 84 -1.02 -11.26 9.01
CA ALA A 84 0.09 -12.18 9.14
C ALA A 84 1.42 -11.46 9.36
N GLY A 85 1.65 -10.34 8.65
CA GLY A 85 2.89 -9.56 8.81
C GLY A 85 3.05 -8.99 10.23
N ILE A 86 1.94 -8.63 10.90
CA ILE A 86 1.94 -8.18 12.29
C ILE A 86 2.26 -9.31 13.26
N ALA A 87 1.63 -10.47 13.07
CA ALA A 87 1.98 -11.66 13.85
C ALA A 87 3.47 -12.02 13.68
N ILE A 88 3.99 -12.01 12.46
CA ILE A 88 5.42 -12.22 12.18
C ILE A 88 6.28 -11.16 12.88
N ALA A 89 5.89 -9.87 12.83
CA ALA A 89 6.62 -8.80 13.48
C ALA A 89 6.70 -8.98 15.01
N VAL A 90 5.60 -9.39 15.64
CA VAL A 90 5.53 -9.65 17.08
C VAL A 90 6.34 -10.89 17.45
N VAL A 91 6.26 -11.98 16.68
CA VAL A 91 7.01 -13.22 16.94
C VAL A 91 8.52 -12.99 16.79
N LEU A 92 8.96 -12.31 15.73
CA LEU A 92 10.39 -12.14 15.41
C LEU A 92 11.03 -10.92 16.09
N GLY A 93 10.25 -9.85 16.31
CA GLY A 93 10.73 -8.58 16.85
C GLY A 93 10.25 -8.27 18.27
N GLY A 94 9.31 -9.04 18.80
CA GLY A 94 8.62 -8.74 20.06
C GLY A 94 7.57 -7.62 19.93
N PRO A 95 6.83 -7.33 21.02
CA PRO A 95 5.78 -6.31 21.03
C PRO A 95 6.26 -4.90 20.65
N GLY A 96 7.53 -4.59 20.93
CA GLY A 96 8.14 -3.30 20.59
C GLY A 96 8.21 -3.01 19.09
N ALA A 97 8.09 -4.04 18.23
CA ALA A 97 8.06 -3.84 16.78
C ALA A 97 6.87 -2.97 16.36
N ILE A 98 5.74 -3.07 17.08
CA ILE A 98 4.51 -2.31 16.81
C ILE A 98 4.74 -0.80 17.01
N PHE A 99 5.50 -0.41 18.04
CA PHE A 99 5.86 0.99 18.24
C PHE A 99 6.64 1.56 17.04
N TRP A 100 7.62 0.81 16.55
CA TRP A 100 8.42 1.22 15.40
C TRP A 100 7.62 1.25 14.09
N MET A 101 6.61 0.38 13.96
CA MET A 101 5.62 0.48 12.87
C MET A 101 4.86 1.81 12.92
N TRP A 102 4.39 2.25 14.10
CA TRP A 102 3.71 3.55 14.24
C TRP A 102 4.61 4.73 13.89
N VAL A 103 5.86 4.70 14.34
CA VAL A 103 6.85 5.74 14.03
C VAL A 103 7.07 5.84 12.52
N ILE A 104 7.28 4.70 11.85
CA ILE A 104 7.49 4.67 10.41
C ILE A 104 6.24 5.07 9.64
N ALA A 105 5.04 4.69 10.07
CA ALA A 105 3.81 5.15 9.43
C ALA A 105 3.65 6.68 9.53
N LEU A 106 3.96 7.27 10.69
CA LEU A 106 3.93 8.73 10.86
C LEU A 106 4.94 9.46 9.96
N ILE A 107 6.15 8.92 9.83
CA ILE A 107 7.19 9.48 8.96
C ILE A 107 6.84 9.26 7.47
N GLY A 108 6.36 8.06 7.15
CA GLY A 108 6.01 7.61 5.80
C GLY A 108 4.79 8.31 5.21
N ALA A 109 3.83 8.75 6.03
CA ALA A 109 2.66 9.50 5.55
C ALA A 109 3.05 10.78 4.78
N ALA A 110 4.15 11.45 5.15
CA ALA A 110 4.69 12.57 4.37
C ALA A 110 5.25 12.13 3.02
N THR A 111 5.95 10.99 2.97
CA THR A 111 6.44 10.40 1.72
C THR A 111 5.27 10.01 0.81
N GLY A 112 4.26 9.30 1.35
CA GLY A 112 3.04 8.90 0.65
C GLY A 112 2.27 10.08 0.05
N PHE A 113 2.23 11.21 0.76
CA PHE A 113 1.69 12.46 0.25
C PHE A 113 2.44 12.94 -0.99
N ILE A 114 3.78 12.99 -0.94
CA ILE A 114 4.62 13.49 -2.05
C ILE A 114 4.44 12.62 -3.29
N GLU A 115 4.62 11.29 -3.17
CA GLU A 115 4.56 10.40 -4.32
C GLU A 115 3.18 10.38 -4.98
N SER A 116 2.11 10.43 -4.19
CA SER A 116 0.73 10.47 -4.71
C SER A 116 0.39 11.82 -5.35
N THR A 117 0.90 12.93 -4.81
CA THR A 117 0.75 14.26 -5.42
C THR A 117 1.50 14.33 -6.75
N LEU A 118 2.73 13.83 -6.82
CA LEU A 118 3.50 13.76 -8.07
C LEU A 118 2.80 12.90 -9.12
N ALA A 119 2.25 11.76 -8.73
CA ALA A 119 1.52 10.89 -9.65
C ALA A 119 0.25 11.56 -10.22
N GLN A 120 -0.42 12.41 -9.44
CA GLN A 120 -1.50 13.26 -9.96
C GLN A 120 -1.00 14.34 -10.92
N ILE A 121 0.11 15.01 -10.61
CA ILE A 121 0.68 16.07 -11.47
C ILE A 121 1.07 15.52 -12.85
N TYR A 122 1.66 14.33 -12.90
CA TYR A 122 2.16 13.71 -14.14
C TYR A 122 1.28 12.57 -14.66
N LYS A 123 -0.03 12.59 -14.35
CA LYS A 123 -0.99 11.63 -14.90
C LYS A 123 -1.29 11.92 -16.37
N GLU A 124 -1.60 10.88 -17.12
CA GLU A 124 -1.92 10.92 -18.54
C GLU A 124 -3.36 10.42 -18.80
N PRO A 125 -4.16 11.14 -19.60
CA PRO A 125 -5.48 10.68 -19.99
C PRO A 125 -5.39 9.44 -20.88
N VAL A 126 -6.30 8.49 -20.69
CA VAL A 126 -6.35 7.27 -21.52
C VAL A 126 -7.48 7.35 -22.55
N ALA A 127 -7.27 6.72 -23.72
CA ALA A 127 -8.19 6.81 -24.87
C ALA A 127 -9.65 6.39 -24.58
N LYS A 128 -9.91 5.63 -23.51
CA LYS A 128 -11.26 5.17 -23.10
C LYS A 128 -11.88 5.99 -21.98
N GLY A 129 -11.27 7.11 -21.60
CA GLY A 129 -11.63 7.92 -20.44
C GLY A 129 -10.89 7.50 -19.18
N GLY A 130 -10.68 8.45 -18.27
CA GLY A 130 -9.89 8.28 -17.05
C GLY A 130 -8.40 8.59 -17.24
N PHE A 131 -7.60 8.22 -16.24
CA PHE A 131 -6.19 8.57 -16.16
C PHE A 131 -5.34 7.39 -15.72
N TYR A 132 -4.12 7.31 -16.24
CA TYR A 132 -3.03 6.50 -15.69
C TYR A 132 -1.88 7.39 -15.21
N GLY A 133 -1.12 6.92 -14.25
CA GLY A 133 0.02 7.63 -13.69
C GLY A 133 0.74 6.76 -12.67
N GLY A 134 1.53 7.39 -11.81
CA GLY A 134 2.40 6.71 -10.86
C GLY A 134 3.87 6.96 -11.15
N PRO A 135 4.79 6.21 -10.51
CA PRO A 135 6.22 6.52 -10.60
C PRO A 135 6.80 6.36 -11.99
N ALA A 136 6.41 5.34 -12.74
CA ALA A 136 6.87 5.21 -14.13
C ALA A 136 6.57 6.47 -14.95
N TYR A 137 5.45 7.14 -14.69
CA TYR A 137 5.02 8.35 -15.39
C TYR A 137 5.77 9.59 -14.93
N TYR A 138 5.82 9.89 -13.63
CA TYR A 138 6.57 11.07 -13.18
C TYR A 138 8.09 10.92 -13.37
N ILE A 139 8.63 9.70 -13.40
CA ILE A 139 10.05 9.45 -13.74
C ILE A 139 10.28 9.72 -15.23
N ARG A 140 9.36 9.32 -16.10
CA ARG A 140 9.45 9.57 -17.54
C ARG A 140 9.26 11.05 -17.87
N TYR A 141 8.18 11.65 -17.36
CA TYR A 141 7.73 12.98 -17.76
C TYR A 141 8.33 14.08 -16.90
N GLY A 142 8.52 13.86 -15.61
CA GLY A 142 9.10 14.87 -14.71
C GLY A 142 10.62 14.81 -14.63
N LEU A 143 11.21 13.62 -14.48
CA LEU A 143 12.68 13.46 -14.44
C LEU A 143 13.35 13.29 -15.81
N ASN A 144 12.56 13.13 -16.88
CA ASN A 144 13.06 12.81 -18.22
C ASN A 144 14.00 11.58 -18.24
N ASN A 145 13.70 10.55 -17.43
CA ASN A 145 14.53 9.35 -17.33
C ASN A 145 13.77 8.11 -17.81
N LYS A 146 13.82 7.86 -19.12
CA LYS A 146 13.15 6.71 -19.74
C LYS A 146 13.65 5.36 -19.21
N ALA A 147 14.95 5.22 -18.94
CA ALA A 147 15.52 3.96 -18.48
C ALA A 147 15.02 3.59 -17.08
N LEU A 148 15.05 4.54 -16.14
CA LEU A 148 14.55 4.32 -14.79
C LEU A 148 13.03 4.12 -14.76
N SER A 149 12.30 4.82 -15.63
CA SER A 149 10.85 4.64 -15.81
C SER A 149 10.50 3.21 -16.26
N ILE A 150 11.22 2.67 -17.25
CA ILE A 150 11.04 1.29 -17.72
C ILE A 150 11.39 0.30 -16.62
N LEU A 151 12.51 0.52 -15.91
CA LEU A 151 12.92 -0.32 -14.79
C LEU A 151 11.85 -0.37 -13.70
N PHE A 152 11.34 0.79 -13.28
CA PHE A 152 10.26 0.87 -12.29
C PHE A 152 9.01 0.12 -12.76
N ALA A 153 8.57 0.34 -14.00
CA ALA A 153 7.38 -0.29 -14.54
C ALA A 153 7.48 -1.83 -14.58
N ILE A 154 8.67 -2.37 -14.90
CA ILE A 154 8.94 -3.81 -14.84
C ILE A 154 8.93 -4.30 -13.39
N LEU A 155 9.66 -3.62 -12.51
CA LEU A 155 9.75 -4.00 -11.09
C LEU A 155 8.38 -4.03 -10.44
N ILE A 156 7.54 -3.01 -10.63
CA ILE A 156 6.23 -2.94 -9.98
C ILE A 156 5.26 -3.98 -10.54
N SER A 157 5.33 -4.26 -11.85
CA SER A 157 4.53 -5.31 -12.47
C SER A 157 4.87 -6.68 -11.90
N ILE A 158 6.15 -7.00 -11.75
CA ILE A 158 6.59 -8.27 -11.15
C ILE A 158 6.25 -8.32 -9.65
N THR A 159 6.58 -7.25 -8.92
CA THR A 159 6.39 -7.20 -7.46
C THR A 159 4.93 -7.36 -7.09
N TYR A 160 4.04 -6.53 -7.65
CA TYR A 160 2.63 -6.58 -7.30
C TYR A 160 1.89 -7.69 -8.03
N GLY A 161 2.07 -7.79 -9.34
CA GLY A 161 1.33 -8.75 -10.14
C GLY A 161 1.68 -10.20 -9.85
N TRP A 162 2.93 -10.50 -9.54
CA TRP A 162 3.39 -11.88 -9.34
C TRP A 162 3.71 -12.17 -7.88
N ILE A 163 4.59 -11.38 -7.26
CA ILE A 163 5.17 -11.72 -5.95
C ILE A 163 4.18 -11.45 -4.82
N TYR A 164 3.61 -10.26 -4.72
CA TYR A 164 2.64 -9.95 -3.66
C TYR A 164 1.37 -10.77 -3.84
N ASN A 165 0.95 -11.04 -5.08
CA ASN A 165 -0.14 -11.98 -5.32
C ASN A 165 0.16 -13.39 -4.81
N SER A 166 1.41 -13.85 -4.91
CA SER A 166 1.81 -15.12 -4.31
C SER A 166 1.70 -15.12 -2.78
N VAL A 167 2.09 -14.02 -2.11
CA VAL A 167 1.96 -13.84 -0.64
C VAL A 167 0.50 -13.85 -0.20
N GLN A 168 -0.35 -13.12 -0.93
CA GLN A 168 -1.78 -13.02 -0.63
C GLN A 168 -2.47 -14.38 -0.81
N ALA A 169 -2.15 -15.11 -1.87
CA ALA A 169 -2.68 -16.44 -2.15
C ALA A 169 -2.21 -17.49 -1.12
N ASN A 170 -0.95 -17.42 -0.69
CA ASN A 170 -0.38 -18.28 0.35
C ASN A 170 -1.19 -18.21 1.64
N THR A 171 -1.41 -16.99 2.12
CA THR A 171 -2.12 -16.79 3.39
C THR A 171 -3.62 -17.07 3.26
N LEU A 172 -4.22 -16.76 2.11
CA LEU A 172 -5.60 -17.14 1.83
C LEU A 172 -5.76 -18.66 1.94
N ALA A 173 -4.90 -19.42 1.25
CA ALA A 173 -4.97 -20.87 1.28
C ALA A 173 -4.71 -21.44 2.68
N ALA A 174 -3.75 -20.88 3.43
CA ALA A 174 -3.52 -21.26 4.82
C ALA A 174 -4.74 -21.00 5.71
N SER A 175 -5.42 -19.87 5.55
CA SER A 175 -6.60 -19.53 6.37
C SER A 175 -7.77 -20.50 6.18
N LEU A 176 -7.90 -21.11 4.99
CA LEU A 176 -8.96 -22.05 4.64
C LEU A 176 -8.68 -23.48 5.09
N GLN A 177 -7.49 -23.78 5.61
CA GLN A 177 -7.19 -25.08 6.21
C GLN A 177 -8.06 -25.39 7.43
N VAL A 178 -8.66 -24.39 8.06
CA VAL A 178 -9.67 -24.58 9.13
C VAL A 178 -10.86 -25.42 8.66
N PHE A 179 -11.16 -25.43 7.35
CA PHE A 179 -12.20 -26.27 6.74
C PHE A 179 -11.66 -27.62 6.25
N ASN A 180 -10.39 -27.94 6.52
CA ASN A 180 -9.66 -29.08 5.96
C ASN A 180 -9.60 -29.08 4.42
N PHE A 181 -9.64 -27.90 3.80
CA PHE A 181 -9.45 -27.78 2.36
C PHE A 181 -7.98 -27.92 1.99
N ASP A 182 -7.73 -28.68 0.92
CA ASP A 182 -6.39 -28.79 0.35
C ASP A 182 -5.93 -27.45 -0.21
N VAL A 183 -4.67 -27.14 0.04
CA VAL A 183 -4.04 -25.87 -0.35
C VAL A 183 -3.97 -25.72 -1.87
N SER A 184 -3.71 -26.82 -2.60
CA SER A 184 -3.59 -26.81 -4.06
C SER A 184 -4.95 -26.58 -4.72
N TYR A 185 -5.99 -27.26 -4.25
CA TYR A 185 -7.35 -27.03 -4.76
C TYR A 185 -7.83 -25.61 -4.45
N THR A 186 -7.56 -25.12 -3.24
CA THR A 186 -7.88 -23.73 -2.86
C THR A 186 -7.17 -22.74 -3.78
N GLY A 187 -5.86 -22.90 -3.98
CA GLY A 187 -5.07 -22.07 -4.89
C GLY A 187 -5.61 -22.06 -6.32
N ALA A 188 -6.00 -23.21 -6.85
CA ALA A 188 -6.55 -23.32 -8.20
C ALA A 188 -7.88 -22.57 -8.33
N VAL A 189 -8.78 -22.72 -7.36
CA VAL A 189 -10.06 -21.99 -7.34
C VAL A 189 -9.83 -20.48 -7.26
N VAL A 190 -8.95 -20.02 -6.36
CA VAL A 190 -8.62 -18.60 -6.23
C VAL A 190 -8.01 -18.04 -7.51
N ALA A 191 -7.09 -18.77 -8.14
CA ALA A 191 -6.46 -18.34 -9.40
C ALA A 191 -7.50 -18.21 -10.54
N ILE A 192 -8.47 -19.12 -10.62
CA ILE A 192 -9.57 -19.05 -11.59
C ILE A 192 -10.46 -17.84 -11.31
N LEU A 193 -10.91 -17.66 -10.06
CA LEU A 193 -11.76 -16.54 -9.67
C LEU A 193 -11.08 -15.18 -9.90
N LEU A 194 -9.79 -15.08 -9.56
CA LEU A 194 -8.98 -13.91 -9.85
C LEU A 194 -8.93 -13.64 -11.37
N GLY A 195 -8.68 -14.69 -12.16
CA GLY A 195 -8.71 -14.63 -13.63
C GLY A 195 -10.01 -14.04 -14.18
N LEU A 196 -11.16 -14.51 -13.73
CA LEU A 196 -12.46 -14.00 -14.17
C LEU A 196 -12.63 -12.49 -13.94
N ILE A 197 -12.05 -11.95 -12.86
CA ILE A 197 -12.13 -10.53 -12.52
C ILE A 197 -11.11 -9.71 -13.32
N ILE A 198 -9.84 -10.09 -13.32
CA ILE A 198 -8.77 -9.27 -13.91
C ILE A 198 -8.88 -9.17 -15.43
N PHE A 199 -9.45 -10.18 -16.10
CA PHE A 199 -9.75 -10.09 -17.53
C PHE A 199 -10.88 -9.10 -17.84
N GLY A 200 -11.68 -8.71 -16.84
CA GLY A 200 -12.71 -7.69 -16.93
C GLY A 200 -12.21 -6.24 -16.88
N GLY A 201 -10.93 -6.01 -16.55
CA GLY A 201 -10.27 -4.70 -16.59
C GLY A 201 -10.44 -3.82 -15.34
N ILE A 202 -9.64 -2.74 -15.30
CA ILE A 202 -9.46 -1.81 -14.17
C ILE A 202 -10.75 -1.24 -13.56
N HIS A 203 -11.78 -0.92 -14.34
CA HIS A 203 -13.01 -0.33 -13.78
C HIS A 203 -13.81 -1.32 -12.92
N ARG A 204 -13.84 -2.60 -13.29
CA ARG A 204 -14.49 -3.64 -12.47
C ARG A 204 -13.75 -3.85 -11.15
N VAL A 205 -12.42 -3.77 -11.21
CA VAL A 205 -11.56 -3.82 -10.01
C VAL A 205 -11.92 -2.69 -9.04
N ALA A 206 -11.91 -1.44 -9.52
CA ALA A 206 -12.20 -0.29 -8.67
C ALA A 206 -13.58 -0.36 -8.00
N LYS A 207 -14.60 -0.79 -8.76
CA LYS A 207 -15.96 -0.96 -8.24
C LYS A 207 -16.07 -2.10 -7.21
N ALA A 208 -15.32 -3.19 -7.41
CA ALA A 208 -15.27 -4.27 -6.42
C ALA A 208 -14.59 -3.81 -5.13
N SER A 209 -13.46 -3.10 -5.24
CA SER A 209 -12.73 -2.57 -4.08
C SER A 209 -13.56 -1.56 -3.26
N GLU A 210 -14.31 -0.67 -3.92
CA GLU A 210 -15.19 0.29 -3.25
C GLU A 210 -16.22 -0.37 -2.31
N ILE A 211 -16.68 -1.58 -2.65
CA ILE A 211 -17.66 -2.31 -1.85
C ILE A 211 -16.98 -3.18 -0.79
N ILE A 212 -15.97 -3.96 -1.19
CA ILE A 212 -15.35 -4.98 -0.32
C ILE A 212 -14.56 -4.33 0.82
N VAL A 213 -13.81 -3.26 0.54
CA VAL A 213 -12.85 -2.68 1.47
C VAL A 213 -13.50 -2.04 2.70
N PRO A 214 -14.56 -1.23 2.59
CA PRO A 214 -15.20 -0.68 3.78
C PRO A 214 -15.81 -1.77 4.67
N ILE A 215 -16.43 -2.79 4.06
CA ILE A 215 -17.04 -3.90 4.79
C ILE A 215 -15.97 -4.68 5.57
N MET A 216 -14.87 -5.06 4.90
CA MET A 216 -13.82 -5.86 5.54
C MET A 216 -13.13 -5.09 6.67
N ALA A 217 -12.86 -3.79 6.47
CA ALA A 217 -12.23 -2.95 7.49
C ALA A 217 -13.12 -2.81 8.74
N VAL A 218 -14.42 -2.52 8.57
CA VAL A 218 -15.35 -2.36 9.70
C VAL A 218 -15.48 -3.66 10.48
N LEU A 219 -15.65 -4.81 9.81
CA LEU A 219 -15.81 -6.10 10.48
C LEU A 219 -14.54 -6.51 11.24
N TYR A 220 -13.37 -6.26 10.67
CA TYR A 220 -12.11 -6.57 11.33
C TYR A 220 -11.85 -5.68 12.55
N ILE A 221 -12.06 -4.37 12.42
CA ILE A 221 -11.96 -3.42 13.53
C ILE A 221 -12.94 -3.78 14.64
N ALA A 222 -14.19 -4.12 14.31
CA ALA A 222 -15.17 -4.53 15.30
C ALA A 222 -14.75 -5.78 16.06
N THR A 223 -14.16 -6.77 15.36
CA THR A 223 -13.62 -7.99 15.97
C THR A 223 -12.49 -7.68 16.95
N ALA A 224 -11.52 -6.86 16.54
CA ALA A 224 -10.41 -6.47 17.41
C ALA A 224 -10.88 -5.65 18.62
N LEU A 225 -11.80 -4.71 18.43
CA LEU A 225 -12.40 -3.93 19.52
C LEU A 225 -13.12 -4.85 20.52
N PHE A 226 -13.84 -5.85 20.04
CA PHE A 226 -14.48 -6.83 20.90
C PHE A 226 -13.46 -7.59 21.76
N VAL A 227 -12.35 -8.06 21.16
CA VAL A 227 -11.27 -8.72 21.90
C VAL A 227 -10.66 -7.79 22.96
N VAL A 228 -10.42 -6.51 22.62
CA VAL A 228 -9.90 -5.52 23.56
C VAL A 228 -10.88 -5.28 24.72
N ILE A 229 -12.18 -5.17 24.44
CA ILE A 229 -13.21 -4.95 25.48
C ILE A 229 -13.28 -6.15 26.43
N MET A 230 -13.22 -7.37 25.90
CA MET A 230 -13.19 -8.60 26.72
C MET A 230 -11.95 -8.68 27.63
N ASN A 231 -10.84 -8.08 27.20
CA ASN A 231 -9.56 -8.08 27.90
C ASN A 231 -9.16 -6.68 28.40
N ILE A 232 -10.13 -5.83 28.74
CA ILE A 232 -9.88 -4.40 29.00
C ILE A 232 -8.91 -4.17 30.17
N THR A 233 -8.86 -5.11 31.13
CA THR A 233 -7.92 -5.08 32.25
C THR A 233 -6.47 -5.31 31.84
N GLN A 234 -6.23 -6.04 30.74
CA GLN A 234 -4.90 -6.29 30.15
C GLN A 234 -4.46 -5.15 29.23
N PHE A 235 -5.40 -4.34 28.73
CA PHE A 235 -5.09 -3.27 27.78
C PHE A 235 -3.97 -2.32 28.24
N PRO A 236 -3.94 -1.79 29.48
CA PRO A 236 -2.84 -0.95 29.94
C PRO A 236 -1.49 -1.68 29.94
N HIS A 237 -1.49 -2.97 30.27
CA HIS A 237 -0.28 -3.78 30.28
C HIS A 237 0.25 -4.00 28.85
N VAL A 238 -0.63 -4.29 27.89
CA VAL A 238 -0.23 -4.42 26.47
C VAL A 238 0.41 -3.14 25.94
N ILE A 239 -0.20 -1.98 26.21
CA ILE A 239 0.38 -0.69 25.79
C ILE A 239 1.74 -0.45 26.47
N TYR A 240 1.84 -0.73 27.77
CA TYR A 240 3.11 -0.64 28.48
C TYR A 240 4.18 -1.54 27.83
N THR A 241 3.86 -2.80 27.55
CA THR A 241 4.78 -3.77 26.94
C THR A 241 5.22 -3.34 25.55
N ILE A 242 4.33 -2.81 24.71
CA ILE A 242 4.69 -2.27 23.39
C ILE A 242 5.75 -1.16 23.55
N ILE A 243 5.54 -0.23 24.48
CA ILE A 243 6.46 0.91 24.66
C ILE A 243 7.75 0.45 25.33
N SER A 244 7.69 -0.33 26.40
CA SER A 244 8.88 -0.76 27.15
C SER A 244 9.78 -1.66 26.29
N SER A 245 9.21 -2.61 25.55
CA SER A 245 9.98 -3.49 24.67
C SER A 245 10.53 -2.77 23.43
N ALA A 246 9.98 -1.62 23.04
CA ALA A 246 10.52 -0.85 21.92
C ALA A 246 11.88 -0.20 22.21
N PHE A 247 12.15 0.07 23.49
CA PHE A 247 13.37 0.71 23.98
C PHE A 247 14.23 -0.21 24.86
N GLU A 248 13.90 -1.50 24.91
CA GLU A 248 14.64 -2.47 25.70
C GLU A 248 16.06 -2.66 25.10
N PRO A 249 17.12 -2.45 25.90
CA PRO A 249 18.49 -2.62 25.40
C PRO A 249 18.73 -4.06 24.99
N VAL A 250 19.02 -4.31 23.71
CA VAL A 250 19.37 -5.65 23.24
C VAL A 250 20.68 -6.07 23.90
N ALA A 251 20.66 -7.19 24.63
CA ALA A 251 21.86 -7.77 25.22
C ALA A 251 22.90 -8.04 24.11
N ALA A 252 24.03 -7.32 24.19
CA ALA A 252 25.29 -7.52 23.49
C ALA A 252 25.23 -8.14 22.07
N GLY A 253 25.22 -7.30 21.03
CA GLY A 253 25.65 -7.72 19.68
C GLY A 253 25.02 -7.00 18.47
N GLY A 254 23.88 -6.32 18.64
CA GLY A 254 23.03 -5.89 17.50
C GLY A 254 23.14 -4.44 17.00
N GLY A 255 23.98 -3.58 17.60
CA GLY A 255 24.01 -2.14 17.25
C GLY A 255 22.73 -1.37 17.62
N LEU A 256 22.60 -0.13 17.14
CA LEU A 256 21.47 0.77 17.46
C LEU A 256 20.11 0.30 16.88
N LEU A 257 20.11 -0.62 15.90
CA LEU A 257 18.92 -1.15 15.25
C LEU A 257 18.73 -2.65 15.58
N GLY A 258 18.27 -2.93 16.80
CA GLY A 258 17.94 -4.30 17.24
C GLY A 258 16.84 -4.97 16.40
N ALA A 259 16.64 -6.28 16.60
CA ALA A 259 15.62 -7.07 15.89
C ALA A 259 14.21 -6.47 15.97
N THR A 260 13.86 -5.85 17.10
CA THR A 260 12.60 -5.12 17.31
C THR A 260 12.43 -3.96 16.34
N VAL A 261 13.43 -3.09 16.25
CA VAL A 261 13.44 -1.93 15.34
C VAL A 261 13.38 -2.41 13.89
N MET A 262 14.24 -3.38 13.55
CA MET A 262 14.35 -3.93 12.22
C MET A 262 13.04 -4.54 11.71
N ASN A 263 12.42 -5.42 12.50
CA ASN A 263 11.14 -6.05 12.12
C ASN A 263 10.00 -5.04 12.10
N GLY A 264 9.96 -4.09 13.05
CA GLY A 264 8.96 -3.02 13.05
C GLY A 264 9.04 -2.15 11.80
N ILE A 265 10.26 -1.78 11.37
CA ILE A 265 10.44 -0.99 10.15
C ILE A 265 10.07 -1.81 8.92
N LYS A 266 10.63 -3.01 8.73
CA LYS A 266 10.36 -3.86 7.55
C LYS A 266 8.87 -4.17 7.38
N ARG A 267 8.21 -4.61 8.46
CA ARG A 267 6.80 -5.01 8.41
C ARG A 267 5.87 -3.80 8.38
N GLY A 268 6.27 -2.67 8.98
CA GLY A 268 5.57 -1.39 8.84
C GLY A 268 5.54 -0.88 7.40
N LEU A 269 6.68 -0.96 6.71
CA LEU A 269 6.78 -0.55 5.31
C LEU A 269 5.99 -1.46 4.38
N PHE A 270 6.10 -2.78 4.55
CA PHE A 270 5.31 -3.74 3.78
C PHE A 270 3.81 -3.50 3.96
N SER A 271 3.38 -3.06 5.14
CA SER A 271 1.98 -2.81 5.44
C SER A 271 1.44 -1.55 4.76
N ASN A 272 2.10 -0.41 4.96
CA ASN A 272 1.55 0.86 4.47
C ASN A 272 2.05 1.30 3.08
N GLU A 273 3.08 0.63 2.56
CA GLU A 273 3.68 0.84 1.24
C GLU A 273 4.20 2.28 0.99
N ALA A 274 4.40 3.06 2.06
CA ALA A 274 4.80 4.45 1.94
C ALA A 274 6.23 4.58 1.41
N GLY A 275 6.39 5.23 0.25
CA GLY A 275 7.69 5.40 -0.39
C GLY A 275 8.13 4.21 -1.24
N GLU A 276 7.33 3.16 -1.35
CA GLU A 276 7.55 2.06 -2.31
C GLU A 276 7.19 2.48 -3.74
N GLY A 277 6.22 3.38 -3.91
CA GLY A 277 5.76 3.84 -5.22
C GLY A 277 4.60 3.06 -5.81
N SER A 278 3.93 2.22 -5.03
CA SER A 278 2.77 1.44 -5.43
C SER A 278 1.45 2.24 -5.40
N VAL A 279 1.14 2.81 -4.24
CA VAL A 279 -0.05 3.65 -3.97
C VAL A 279 -0.27 4.77 -5.01
N PRO A 280 0.77 5.47 -5.51
CA PRO A 280 0.61 6.52 -6.49
C PRO A 280 -0.04 6.07 -7.80
N ASN A 281 0.02 4.78 -8.16
CA ASN A 281 -0.60 4.25 -9.38
C ASN A 281 -2.14 4.31 -9.27
N ALA A 282 -2.71 3.90 -8.14
CA ALA A 282 -4.13 4.12 -7.87
C ALA A 282 -4.44 5.60 -7.66
N ALA A 283 -3.55 6.34 -6.97
CA ALA A 283 -3.73 7.77 -6.76
C ALA A 283 -3.98 8.49 -8.09
N ALA A 284 -3.14 8.27 -9.10
CA ALA A 284 -3.22 8.93 -10.40
C ALA A 284 -4.52 8.69 -11.16
N THR A 285 -5.21 7.57 -10.94
CA THR A 285 -6.45 7.28 -11.68
C THR A 285 -7.63 8.12 -11.18
N ALA A 286 -7.51 8.74 -10.01
CA ALA A 286 -8.54 9.61 -9.45
C ALA A 286 -8.72 10.87 -10.31
N ALA A 287 -9.98 11.16 -10.65
CA ALA A 287 -10.39 12.46 -11.14
C ALA A 287 -10.58 13.40 -9.93
N VAL A 288 -9.67 14.37 -9.77
CA VAL A 288 -9.69 15.39 -8.72
C VAL A 288 -9.39 16.76 -9.33
N ASN A 289 -9.77 17.85 -8.64
CA ASN A 289 -9.56 19.22 -9.11
C ASN A 289 -8.18 19.75 -8.78
N HIS A 290 -7.52 19.15 -7.79
CA HIS A 290 -6.18 19.55 -7.38
C HIS A 290 -5.35 18.32 -6.94
N PRO A 291 -4.10 18.14 -7.42
CA PRO A 291 -3.25 16.99 -7.10
C PRO A 291 -3.10 16.67 -5.60
N VAL A 292 -2.98 17.73 -4.80
CA VAL A 292 -2.87 17.67 -3.33
C VAL A 292 -4.06 16.99 -2.67
N GLU A 293 -5.28 17.07 -3.23
CA GLU A 293 -6.45 16.40 -2.66
C GLU A 293 -6.21 14.89 -2.58
N GLN A 294 -5.78 14.31 -3.69
CA GLN A 294 -5.47 12.88 -3.72
C GLN A 294 -4.20 12.55 -2.94
N GLY A 295 -3.19 13.43 -2.93
CA GLY A 295 -2.02 13.28 -2.07
C GLY A 295 -2.39 13.12 -0.59
N LEU A 296 -3.30 13.96 -0.10
CA LEU A 296 -3.78 13.94 1.30
C LEU A 296 -4.65 12.72 1.57
N VAL A 297 -5.55 12.35 0.66
CA VAL A 297 -6.37 11.14 0.76
C VAL A 297 -5.50 9.89 0.86
N GLN A 298 -4.42 9.82 0.10
CA GLN A 298 -3.51 8.66 0.14
C GLN A 298 -2.61 8.65 1.36
N ALA A 299 -2.17 9.82 1.85
CA ALA A 299 -1.46 9.92 3.13
C ALA A 299 -2.33 9.47 4.31
N PHE A 300 -3.64 9.75 4.29
CA PHE A 300 -4.58 9.18 5.28
C PHE A 300 -4.60 7.65 5.24
N GLY A 301 -4.43 7.09 4.05
CA GLY A 301 -4.33 5.65 3.83
C GLY A 301 -3.28 4.97 4.68
N VAL A 302 -2.12 5.61 4.88
CA VAL A 302 -1.04 5.15 5.76
C VAL A 302 -1.49 5.10 7.22
N PHE A 303 -2.28 6.09 7.66
CA PHE A 303 -2.82 6.10 9.03
C PHE A 303 -3.89 5.04 9.24
N LEU A 304 -4.83 4.92 8.30
CA LEU A 304 -5.86 3.87 8.34
C LEU A 304 -5.20 2.48 8.41
N ASP A 305 -4.21 2.25 7.57
CA ASP A 305 -3.46 1.00 7.53
C ASP A 305 -2.82 0.67 8.88
N THR A 306 -1.91 1.52 9.36
CA THR A 306 -1.02 1.13 10.45
C THR A 306 -1.62 1.44 11.84
N PHE A 307 -2.20 2.63 12.03
CA PHE A 307 -2.73 3.03 13.35
C PHE A 307 -4.09 2.39 13.65
N ILE A 308 -4.83 1.94 12.64
CA ILE A 308 -6.14 1.32 12.83
C ILE A 308 -6.07 -0.18 12.56
N ILE A 309 -5.77 -0.60 11.32
CA ILE A 309 -5.84 -2.04 10.98
C ILE A 309 -4.69 -2.83 11.62
N CYS A 310 -3.44 -2.43 11.46
CA CYS A 310 -2.33 -3.19 12.05
C CYS A 310 -2.36 -3.20 13.57
N THR A 311 -2.78 -2.09 14.17
CA THR A 311 -2.93 -1.99 15.61
C THR A 311 -4.04 -2.90 16.13
N ALA A 312 -5.14 -3.05 15.38
CA ALA A 312 -6.17 -4.03 15.66
C ALA A 312 -5.61 -5.47 15.67
N SER A 313 -4.81 -5.85 14.66
CA SER A 313 -4.15 -7.16 14.62
C SER A 313 -3.17 -7.36 15.77
N ALA A 314 -2.37 -6.33 16.06
CA ALA A 314 -1.41 -6.37 17.16
C ALA A 314 -2.11 -6.60 18.49
N PHE A 315 -3.25 -5.96 18.74
CA PHE A 315 -4.02 -6.18 19.96
C PHE A 315 -4.63 -7.58 20.03
N ILE A 316 -5.09 -8.16 18.92
CA ILE A 316 -5.54 -9.55 18.91
C ILE A 316 -4.42 -10.49 19.38
N VAL A 317 -3.21 -10.33 18.86
CA VAL A 317 -2.06 -11.18 19.20
C VAL A 317 -1.56 -10.94 20.63
N LEU A 318 -1.39 -9.66 21.01
CA LEU A 318 -0.78 -9.28 22.28
C LEU A 318 -1.71 -9.46 23.49
N MET A 319 -3.02 -9.42 23.30
CA MET A 319 -3.99 -9.68 24.39
C MET A 319 -3.98 -11.13 24.86
N VAL A 320 -3.70 -12.09 23.95
CA VAL A 320 -3.55 -13.50 24.33
C VAL A 320 -2.16 -13.76 24.91
N GLY A 321 -1.12 -13.17 24.32
CA GLY A 321 0.23 -13.16 24.90
C GLY A 321 1.02 -14.47 24.78
N ASP A 322 0.54 -15.45 24.01
CA ASP A 322 1.16 -16.77 23.81
C ASP A 322 2.06 -16.84 22.56
N TYR A 323 2.28 -15.70 21.89
CA TYR A 323 2.99 -15.59 20.61
C TYR A 323 4.44 -16.13 20.66
N SER A 324 5.07 -16.19 21.83
CA SER A 324 6.42 -16.75 22.00
C SER A 324 6.44 -18.26 22.32
N THR A 325 5.29 -18.86 22.64
CA THR A 325 5.21 -20.24 23.15
C THR A 325 4.50 -21.21 22.21
N THR A 326 3.66 -20.72 21.30
CA THR A 326 2.84 -21.58 20.41
C THR A 326 3.64 -22.20 19.25
N GLY A 327 4.76 -21.58 18.86
CA GLY A 327 5.47 -21.92 17.62
C GLY A 327 4.69 -21.58 16.33
N LEU A 328 3.53 -20.93 16.46
CA LEU A 328 2.72 -20.46 15.34
C LEU A 328 3.16 -19.06 14.92
N THR A 329 2.95 -18.73 13.64
CA THR A 329 3.21 -17.39 13.10
C THR A 329 2.17 -17.04 12.03
N GLY A 330 2.22 -15.80 11.58
CA GLY A 330 1.34 -15.31 10.52
C GLY A 330 -0.14 -15.48 10.87
N VAL A 331 -0.93 -15.91 9.89
CA VAL A 331 -2.38 -16.03 10.03
C VAL A 331 -2.82 -17.15 10.99
N ALA A 332 -2.02 -18.22 11.09
CA ALA A 332 -2.30 -19.33 11.97
C ALA A 332 -2.29 -18.91 13.44
N LEU A 333 -1.34 -18.03 13.82
CA LEU A 333 -1.30 -17.45 15.16
C LEU A 333 -2.54 -16.59 15.44
N VAL A 334 -2.95 -15.75 14.49
CA VAL A 334 -4.13 -14.90 14.66
C VAL A 334 -5.41 -15.73 14.81
N GLN A 335 -5.58 -16.79 14.00
CA GLN A 335 -6.71 -17.70 14.13
C GLN A 335 -6.69 -18.43 15.48
N HIS A 336 -5.52 -18.89 15.93
CA HIS A 336 -5.36 -19.50 17.25
C HIS A 336 -5.74 -18.55 18.39
N ASN A 337 -5.26 -17.31 18.36
CA ASN A 337 -5.57 -16.31 19.39
C ASN A 337 -7.05 -15.97 19.44
N LEU A 338 -7.72 -15.89 18.29
CA LEU A 338 -9.16 -15.65 18.23
C LEU A 338 -9.96 -16.87 18.70
N GLU A 339 -9.49 -18.10 18.45
CA GLU A 339 -10.09 -19.30 19.02
C GLU A 339 -10.06 -19.28 20.55
N GLN A 340 -8.92 -18.93 21.15
CA GLN A 340 -8.77 -18.84 22.61
C GLN A 340 -9.72 -17.80 23.22
N GLN A 341 -9.97 -16.69 22.52
CA GLN A 341 -10.74 -15.56 23.02
C GLN A 341 -12.25 -15.70 22.78
N LEU A 342 -12.66 -16.28 21.64
CA LEU A 342 -14.04 -16.27 21.16
C LEU A 342 -14.65 -17.66 21.08
N GLY A 343 -13.84 -18.71 21.18
CA GLY A 343 -14.23 -20.11 21.03
C GLY A 343 -14.03 -20.66 19.61
N SER A 344 -14.35 -21.94 19.44
CA SER A 344 -14.04 -22.74 18.24
C SER A 344 -14.67 -22.26 16.93
N TRP A 345 -15.69 -21.39 16.98
CA TRP A 345 -16.33 -20.84 15.78
C TRP A 345 -15.52 -19.69 15.15
N ALA A 346 -14.65 -19.04 15.93
CA ALA A 346 -13.97 -17.82 15.49
C ALA A 346 -12.93 -18.03 14.37
N PRO A 347 -12.10 -19.09 14.37
CA PRO A 347 -11.20 -19.38 13.25
C PRO A 347 -11.91 -19.46 11.90
N THR A 348 -13.11 -20.07 11.88
CA THR A 348 -13.98 -20.18 10.71
C THR A 348 -14.48 -18.81 10.24
N ALA A 349 -14.98 -17.97 11.16
CA ALA A 349 -15.43 -16.62 10.81
C ALA A 349 -14.29 -15.75 10.27
N VAL A 350 -13.12 -15.84 10.88
CA VAL A 350 -11.94 -15.05 10.51
C VAL A 350 -11.36 -15.50 9.18
N ALA A 351 -11.42 -16.80 8.86
CA ALA A 351 -11.04 -17.31 7.54
C ALA A 351 -11.85 -16.64 6.41
N ILE A 352 -13.14 -16.41 6.62
CA ILE A 352 -13.99 -15.70 5.64
C ILE A 352 -13.51 -14.26 5.46
N PHE A 353 -13.12 -13.57 6.55
CA PHE A 353 -12.55 -12.23 6.46
C PHE A 353 -11.20 -12.24 5.74
N ILE A 354 -10.31 -13.17 6.06
CA ILE A 354 -9.01 -13.28 5.39
C ILE A 354 -9.19 -13.52 3.89
N VAL A 355 -10.16 -14.35 3.49
CA VAL A 355 -10.49 -14.51 2.06
C VAL A 355 -10.89 -13.17 1.44
N MET A 356 -11.74 -12.37 2.09
CA MET A 356 -12.11 -11.04 1.58
C MET A 356 -10.90 -10.09 1.50
N PHE A 357 -10.06 -10.04 2.55
CA PHE A 357 -8.84 -9.23 2.60
C PHE A 357 -7.90 -9.62 1.48
N SER A 358 -7.44 -10.88 1.49
CA SER A 358 -6.50 -11.42 0.50
C SER A 358 -7.03 -11.24 -0.92
N PHE A 359 -8.31 -11.54 -1.17
CA PHE A 359 -8.88 -11.41 -2.51
C PHE A 359 -8.98 -9.96 -2.97
N SER A 360 -9.35 -9.03 -2.07
CA SER A 360 -9.32 -7.60 -2.40
C SER A 360 -7.91 -7.14 -2.77
N SER A 361 -6.88 -7.59 -2.03
CA SER A 361 -5.49 -7.28 -2.32
C SER A 361 -5.00 -7.92 -3.61
N LEU A 362 -5.40 -9.15 -3.93
CA LEU A 362 -5.06 -9.81 -5.20
C LEU A 362 -5.48 -8.94 -6.40
N ILE A 363 -6.70 -8.40 -6.33
CA ILE A 363 -7.24 -7.55 -7.38
C ILE A 363 -6.54 -6.17 -7.38
N GLY A 364 -6.30 -5.58 -6.20
CA GLY A 364 -5.59 -4.31 -6.05
C GLY A 364 -4.15 -4.35 -6.58
N ASN A 365 -3.43 -5.44 -6.31
CA ASN A 365 -2.06 -5.63 -6.80
C ASN A 365 -1.99 -5.78 -8.32
N TYR A 366 -2.94 -6.52 -8.90
CA TYR A 366 -3.07 -6.62 -10.35
C TYR A 366 -3.26 -5.24 -11.00
N TYR A 367 -4.02 -4.35 -10.36
CA TYR A 367 -4.30 -3.00 -10.85
C TYR A 367 -3.02 -2.19 -11.12
N TYR A 368 -2.05 -2.25 -10.20
CA TYR A 368 -0.78 -1.52 -10.35
C TYR A 368 0.06 -2.05 -11.51
N GLY A 369 0.08 -3.36 -11.69
CA GLY A 369 0.77 -3.98 -12.83
C GLY A 369 0.13 -3.63 -14.17
N GLU A 370 -1.20 -3.65 -14.30
CA GLU A 370 -1.87 -3.29 -15.57
C GLU A 370 -1.55 -1.86 -16.02
N ILE A 371 -1.54 -0.89 -15.08
CA ILE A 371 -1.17 0.49 -15.36
C ILE A 371 0.25 0.56 -15.93
N ASN A 372 1.20 -0.13 -15.30
CA ASN A 372 2.61 -0.05 -15.69
C ASN A 372 2.94 -0.86 -16.95
N ILE A 373 2.23 -1.97 -17.21
CA ILE A 373 2.32 -2.65 -18.51
C ILE A 373 1.79 -1.76 -19.64
N SER A 374 0.69 -1.04 -19.39
CA SER A 374 0.11 -0.11 -20.35
C SER A 374 1.05 1.08 -20.66
N HIS A 375 1.86 1.50 -19.68
CA HIS A 375 2.93 2.50 -19.87
C HIS A 375 4.05 2.00 -20.79
N LEU A 376 4.39 0.71 -20.71
CA LEU A 376 5.45 0.12 -21.52
C LEU A 376 5.00 -0.14 -22.97
N THR A 377 3.75 -0.52 -23.17
CA THR A 377 3.23 -0.91 -24.49
C THR A 377 1.71 -0.89 -24.59
N GLU A 378 1.20 -0.47 -25.74
CA GLU A 378 -0.23 -0.52 -26.07
C GLU A 378 -0.69 -1.92 -26.55
N LYS A 379 0.27 -2.83 -26.81
CA LYS A 379 -0.02 -4.16 -27.35
C LYS A 379 -0.66 -5.04 -26.27
N LYS A 380 -1.95 -5.34 -26.44
CA LYS A 380 -2.74 -6.20 -25.54
C LYS A 380 -2.11 -7.56 -25.24
N PHE A 381 -1.29 -8.10 -26.16
CA PHE A 381 -0.58 -9.36 -25.95
C PHE A 381 0.23 -9.37 -24.65
N TYR A 382 1.01 -8.31 -24.37
CA TYR A 382 1.83 -8.25 -23.15
C TYR A 382 0.99 -8.13 -21.88
N LEU A 383 -0.15 -7.43 -21.96
CA LEU A 383 -1.11 -7.36 -20.85
C LEU A 383 -1.73 -8.74 -20.57
N HIS A 384 -2.07 -9.51 -21.60
CA HIS A 384 -2.57 -10.87 -21.42
C HIS A 384 -1.51 -11.82 -20.88
N LEU A 385 -0.25 -11.69 -21.32
CA LEU A 385 0.86 -12.45 -20.77
C LEU A 385 1.07 -12.13 -19.28
N PHE A 386 1.01 -10.84 -18.92
CA PHE A 386 1.06 -10.40 -17.52
C PHE A 386 -0.08 -11.03 -16.68
N ARG A 387 -1.33 -10.98 -17.17
CA ARG A 387 -2.50 -11.60 -16.52
C ARG A 387 -2.34 -13.11 -16.32
N ILE A 388 -1.82 -13.83 -17.33
CA ILE A 388 -1.55 -15.26 -17.21
C ILE A 388 -0.48 -15.50 -16.14
N GLY A 389 0.58 -14.70 -16.10
CA GLY A 389 1.60 -14.75 -15.05
C GLY A 389 1.02 -14.53 -13.65
N VAL A 390 0.11 -13.57 -13.48
CA VAL A 390 -0.60 -13.31 -12.21
C VAL A 390 -1.35 -14.57 -11.74
N ILE A 391 -2.09 -15.22 -12.63
CA ILE A 391 -2.86 -16.44 -12.32
C ILE A 391 -1.92 -17.58 -11.92
N ILE A 392 -0.85 -17.81 -12.69
CA ILE A 392 0.15 -18.86 -12.40
C ILE A 392 0.79 -18.59 -11.03
N MET A 393 1.22 -17.36 -10.77
CA MET A 393 1.90 -17.00 -9.52
C MET A 393 0.97 -17.00 -8.31
N THR A 394 -0.33 -16.79 -8.51
CA THR A 394 -1.36 -16.99 -7.47
C THR A 394 -1.42 -18.46 -7.07
N PHE A 395 -1.44 -19.39 -8.03
CA PHE A 395 -1.43 -20.82 -7.75
C PHE A 395 -0.09 -21.30 -7.16
N VAL A 396 1.04 -20.86 -7.72
CA VAL A 396 2.37 -21.21 -7.20
C VAL A 396 2.55 -20.68 -5.78
N GLY A 397 2.09 -19.46 -5.51
CA GLY A 397 2.15 -18.85 -4.19
C GLY A 397 1.33 -19.59 -3.14
N SER A 398 0.17 -20.12 -3.50
CA SER A 398 -0.65 -20.86 -2.54
C SER A 398 0.07 -22.10 -1.99
N ILE A 399 0.90 -22.77 -2.81
CA ILE A 399 1.62 -24.00 -2.44
C ILE A 399 3.06 -23.76 -1.96
N ALA A 400 3.62 -22.56 -2.16
CA ALA A 400 4.98 -22.23 -1.74
C ALA A 400 5.09 -22.11 -0.20
N SER A 401 6.31 -22.22 0.34
CA SER A 401 6.53 -21.93 1.76
C SER A 401 6.31 -20.45 2.09
N LEU A 402 5.84 -20.20 3.33
CA LEU A 402 5.63 -18.86 3.86
C LEU A 402 6.93 -18.03 3.75
N ASP A 403 8.05 -18.58 4.23
CA ASP A 403 9.34 -17.87 4.23
C ASP A 403 9.78 -17.43 2.83
N LEU A 404 9.61 -18.29 1.82
CA LEU A 404 10.00 -17.98 0.44
C LEU A 404 9.20 -16.78 -0.10
N VAL A 405 7.87 -16.79 0.04
CA VAL A 405 7.03 -15.74 -0.55
C VAL A 405 7.31 -14.38 0.11
N TRP A 406 7.55 -14.36 1.42
CA TRP A 406 7.88 -13.14 2.15
C TRP A 406 9.30 -12.64 1.86
N ASN A 407 10.29 -13.53 1.75
CA ASN A 407 11.65 -13.14 1.39
C ASN A 407 11.73 -12.58 -0.04
N LEU A 408 10.98 -13.17 -0.97
CA LEU A 408 10.90 -12.66 -2.34
C LEU A 408 10.22 -11.29 -2.37
N ALA A 409 9.18 -11.09 -1.57
CA ALA A 409 8.50 -9.81 -1.41
C ALA A 409 9.44 -8.73 -0.85
N ASP A 410 10.16 -9.03 0.23
CA ASP A 410 11.12 -8.12 0.85
C ASP A 410 12.24 -7.68 -0.13
N LEU A 411 12.69 -8.59 -1.00
CA LEU A 411 13.73 -8.30 -2.00
C LEU A 411 13.24 -7.32 -3.07
N PHE A 412 12.08 -7.60 -3.65
CA PHE A 412 11.54 -6.79 -4.74
C PHE A 412 11.00 -5.43 -4.26
N MET A 413 10.41 -5.40 -3.06
CA MET A 413 10.06 -4.17 -2.35
C MET A 413 11.28 -3.25 -2.21
N ALA A 414 12.44 -3.79 -1.82
CA ALA A 414 13.66 -2.99 -1.69
C ALA A 414 14.06 -2.32 -3.02
N PHE A 415 13.97 -3.03 -4.15
CA PHE A 415 14.29 -2.45 -5.46
C PHE A 415 13.29 -1.36 -5.88
N LEU A 416 12.00 -1.52 -5.58
CA LEU A 416 11.00 -0.49 -5.81
C LEU A 416 11.29 0.76 -4.97
N VAL A 417 11.53 0.59 -3.67
CA VAL A 417 11.89 1.69 -2.77
C VAL A 417 13.09 2.47 -3.31
N LEU A 418 14.16 1.81 -3.75
CA LEU A 418 15.36 2.49 -4.25
C LEU A 418 15.07 3.34 -5.48
N THR A 419 14.25 2.83 -6.40
CA THR A 419 13.91 3.55 -7.64
C THR A 419 12.91 4.68 -7.38
N ASN A 420 11.93 4.47 -6.50
CA ASN A 420 10.91 5.45 -6.14
C ASN A 420 11.46 6.59 -5.28
N ILE A 421 12.10 6.27 -4.15
CA ILE A 421 12.62 7.28 -3.21
C ILE A 421 13.63 8.20 -3.90
N SER A 422 14.57 7.64 -4.67
CA SER A 422 15.54 8.45 -5.39
C SER A 422 14.88 9.43 -6.36
N SER A 423 13.74 9.04 -6.94
CA SER A 423 12.99 9.88 -7.87
C SER A 423 12.23 11.00 -7.16
N ILE A 424 11.45 10.66 -6.12
CA ILE A 424 10.64 11.66 -5.40
C ILE A 424 11.49 12.64 -4.60
N VAL A 425 12.67 12.26 -4.09
CA VAL A 425 13.58 13.20 -3.43
C VAL A 425 14.04 14.29 -4.38
N ARG A 426 14.26 13.95 -5.66
CA ARG A 426 14.63 14.93 -6.71
C ARG A 426 13.46 15.81 -7.13
N MET A 427 12.24 15.29 -7.05
CA MET A 427 11.02 15.96 -7.53
C MET A 427 10.17 16.61 -6.44
N GLY A 428 10.46 16.35 -5.16
CA GLY A 428 9.56 16.68 -4.05
C GLY A 428 9.19 18.16 -3.95
N ARG A 429 10.06 19.06 -4.45
CA ARG A 429 9.76 20.49 -4.55
C ARG A 429 8.51 20.78 -5.39
N THR A 430 8.27 20.02 -6.46
CA THR A 430 7.08 20.16 -7.31
C THR A 430 5.79 19.88 -6.53
N ALA A 431 5.77 18.82 -5.72
CA ALA A 431 4.65 18.53 -4.83
C ALA A 431 4.51 19.59 -3.71
N GLY A 432 5.64 20.11 -3.20
CA GLY A 432 5.65 21.23 -2.24
C GLY A 432 5.01 22.51 -2.79
N LEU A 433 5.32 22.89 -4.04
CA LEU A 433 4.70 24.05 -4.69
C LEU A 433 3.18 23.86 -4.87
N ALA A 434 2.75 22.66 -5.27
CA ALA A 434 1.33 22.35 -5.34
C ALA A 434 0.65 22.42 -3.95
N LEU A 435 1.34 21.97 -2.89
CA LEU A 435 0.85 22.09 -1.52
C LEU A 435 0.67 23.55 -1.07
N ASP A 436 1.64 24.40 -1.37
CA ASP A 436 1.57 25.83 -1.05
C ASP A 436 0.39 26.52 -1.76
N ASP A 437 0.18 26.19 -3.04
CA ASP A 437 -0.96 26.69 -3.82
C ASP A 437 -2.30 26.23 -3.22
N TYR A 438 -2.44 24.92 -2.94
CA TYR A 438 -3.64 24.37 -2.31
C TYR A 438 -3.98 25.08 -1.00
N ILE A 439 -2.97 25.27 -0.12
CA ILE A 439 -3.15 25.95 1.16
C ILE A 439 -3.55 27.42 0.96
N LYS A 440 -2.94 28.10 -0.02
CA LYS A 440 -3.26 29.49 -0.35
C LYS A 440 -4.72 29.64 -0.78
N GLN A 441 -5.20 28.78 -1.68
CA GLN A 441 -6.59 28.78 -2.12
C GLN A 441 -7.57 28.51 -0.96
N ARG A 442 -7.24 27.54 -0.10
CA ARG A 442 -8.06 27.22 1.08
C ARG A 442 -8.11 28.34 2.12
N LYS A 443 -7.00 29.03 2.34
CA LYS A 443 -6.95 30.22 3.22
C LYS A 443 -7.73 31.39 2.64
N ALA A 444 -7.86 31.47 1.31
CA ALA A 444 -8.68 32.46 0.63
C ALA A 444 -10.20 32.13 0.64
N GLY A 445 -10.61 31.02 1.26
CA GLY A 445 -12.02 30.62 1.37
C GLY A 445 -12.56 29.87 0.16
N ILE A 446 -11.71 29.46 -0.79
CA ILE A 446 -12.12 28.62 -1.93
C ILE A 446 -12.42 27.20 -1.40
N GLU A 447 -13.64 26.72 -1.57
CA GLU A 447 -14.05 25.40 -1.04
C GLU A 447 -13.40 24.24 -1.82
N THR A 448 -13.34 24.38 -3.14
CA THR A 448 -12.79 23.40 -4.09
C THR A 448 -11.60 24.02 -4.84
N PRO A 449 -10.36 23.86 -4.33
CA PRO A 449 -9.17 24.36 -5.02
C PRO A 449 -9.04 23.74 -6.41
N VAL A 450 -8.54 24.54 -7.36
CA VAL A 450 -8.30 24.09 -8.74
C VAL A 450 -6.83 24.29 -9.05
N PHE A 451 -6.17 23.22 -9.51
CA PHE A 451 -4.75 23.28 -9.83
C PHE A 451 -4.52 23.79 -11.25
N ASN A 452 -3.53 24.67 -11.39
CA ASN A 452 -3.02 25.09 -12.68
C ASN A 452 -1.50 24.88 -12.71
N ARG A 453 -0.98 24.25 -13.76
CA ARG A 453 0.47 23.98 -13.88
C ARG A 453 1.36 25.22 -13.81
N SER A 454 0.84 26.42 -14.09
CA SER A 454 1.59 27.69 -14.00
C SER A 454 2.10 28.03 -12.60
N VAL A 455 1.57 27.38 -11.56
CA VAL A 455 2.09 27.50 -10.18
C VAL A 455 3.45 26.81 -10.00
N LEU A 456 3.85 25.95 -10.94
CA LEU A 456 5.11 25.21 -10.89
C LEU A 456 6.23 25.96 -11.61
N ASN A 457 7.47 25.73 -11.17
CA ASN A 457 8.65 26.33 -11.80
C ASN A 457 8.89 25.86 -13.25
N HIS A 458 8.42 24.66 -13.59
CA HIS A 458 8.49 24.08 -14.92
C HIS A 458 7.23 23.26 -15.18
N THR A 459 6.76 23.30 -16.42
CA THR A 459 5.55 22.61 -16.87
C THR A 459 5.85 21.41 -17.77
N TYR A 460 7.13 21.08 -17.96
CA TYR A 460 7.60 19.96 -18.76
C TYR A 460 6.97 18.64 -18.31
N GLY A 461 6.49 17.85 -19.28
CA GLY A 461 5.87 16.56 -19.02
C GLY A 461 4.46 16.61 -18.39
N ILE A 462 3.87 17.78 -18.19
CA ILE A 462 2.52 17.92 -17.63
C ILE A 462 1.48 17.98 -18.74
N VAL A 463 0.77 16.87 -18.93
CA VAL A 463 -0.16 16.68 -20.05
C VAL A 463 -1.62 17.01 -19.73
N TRP A 464 -2.02 16.98 -18.45
CA TRP A 464 -3.42 17.14 -18.04
C TRP A 464 -3.77 18.50 -17.39
N TRP A 465 -2.84 19.25 -16.80
CA TRP A 465 -3.24 20.39 -15.94
C TRP A 465 -3.20 21.75 -16.67
N GLY A 466 -4.13 21.99 -17.60
CA GLY A 466 -4.30 23.25 -18.33
C GLY A 466 -5.09 24.35 -17.60
N ASP A 467 -5.43 25.43 -18.32
CA ASP A 467 -6.22 26.54 -17.77
C ASP A 467 -7.69 26.14 -17.58
N GLY A 468 -8.23 26.35 -16.37
CA GLY A 468 -9.62 26.05 -16.05
C GLY A 468 -9.96 24.55 -15.97
N GLN A 469 -8.96 23.67 -16.03
CA GLN A 469 -9.18 22.24 -16.08
C GLN A 469 -9.65 21.69 -14.73
N THR A 470 -10.89 21.23 -14.71
CA THR A 470 -11.56 20.66 -13.54
C THR A 470 -12.11 19.28 -13.87
N THR A 471 -12.65 18.59 -12.87
CA THR A 471 -13.43 17.36 -13.07
C THR A 471 -14.86 17.63 -13.52
N ASP A 472 -15.22 18.90 -13.79
CA ASP A 472 -16.53 19.27 -14.31
C ASP A 472 -16.59 19.02 -15.82
N SER A 473 -17.51 18.13 -16.22
CA SER A 473 -17.74 17.73 -17.61
C SER A 473 -18.20 18.87 -18.52
N SER A 474 -18.65 19.99 -17.93
CA SER A 474 -19.04 21.19 -18.67
C SER A 474 -17.84 22.00 -19.17
N VAL A 475 -16.63 21.75 -18.66
CA VAL A 475 -15.40 22.39 -19.11
C VAL A 475 -14.67 21.47 -20.10
N PRO A 476 -14.54 21.84 -21.39
CA PRO A 476 -13.86 21.00 -22.36
C PRO A 476 -12.40 20.79 -21.97
N PRO A 477 -11.89 19.55 -21.96
CA PRO A 477 -10.50 19.29 -21.69
C PRO A 477 -9.66 19.95 -22.79
N THR A 478 -8.63 20.68 -22.40
CA THR A 478 -7.64 21.25 -23.34
C THR A 478 -6.33 20.51 -23.11
N PRO A 479 -6.09 19.38 -23.82
CA PRO A 479 -4.82 18.67 -23.71
C PRO A 479 -3.68 19.66 -24.00
N VAL A 480 -2.63 19.62 -23.19
CA VAL A 480 -1.51 20.52 -23.48
C VAL A 480 -0.59 19.86 -24.50
N GLU A 481 -0.65 20.35 -25.74
CA GLU A 481 0.11 19.80 -26.87
C GLU A 481 1.63 20.06 -26.78
N ASP A 482 2.09 20.97 -25.90
CA ASP A 482 3.40 21.63 -26.04
C ASP A 482 4.44 21.33 -24.93
N THR A 483 4.28 20.25 -24.14
CA THR A 483 5.17 20.00 -22.97
C THR A 483 6.18 18.88 -23.14
N MET A 484 6.11 18.12 -24.24
CA MET A 484 6.92 16.91 -24.45
C MET A 484 8.00 17.07 -25.54
N GLU A 485 7.99 18.16 -26.30
CA GLU A 485 9.05 18.50 -27.26
C GLU A 485 10.02 19.53 -26.65
N LYS A 486 11.17 19.03 -26.18
CA LYS A 486 12.47 19.72 -26.22
C LYS A 486 13.60 18.72 -26.01
#